data_AF-A0A377ZBV6-F1
#
_entry.id   AF-A0A377ZBV6-F1
#
_cell.length_a   1.000
_cell.length_b   1.000
_cell.length_c   1.000
_cell.angle_alpha   90.00
_cell.angle_beta   90.00
_cell.angle_gamma   90.00
#
_symmetry.space_group_name_H-M   'P 1'
#
loop_
_entity.id
_entity.type
_entity.pdbx_description
1 polymer ?
#
loop_
_entity_poly.entity_id
_entity_poly.type
_entity_poly.pdbx_seq_one_letter_code
_entity_poly.pdbx_strand_id
1 'polypeptide(L)' 'MIGKDFAQQLFNLRDRVAFVTGAGSGIGQTIACSLASAGARVVCFDLRDDGGLAETVQPY' A
#
# COMPACT_ATOMS: atom_id res chain seq x y z
N MET A 1 -3.00 -11.35 -25.29
CA MET A 1 -2.98 -11.25 -23.81
C MET A 1 -1.57 -11.17 -23.22
N ILE A 2 -0.50 -11.02 -24.02
CA ILE A 2 0.90 -11.13 -23.56
C ILE A 2 1.37 -9.91 -22.73
N GLY A 3 0.89 -8.69 -23.03
CA GLY A 3 1.38 -7.48 -22.35
C GLY A 3 0.92 -7.30 -20.90
N LYS A 4 -0.27 -7.83 -20.56
CA LYS A 4 -0.85 -7.68 -19.20
C LYS A 4 -0.09 -8.50 -18.17
N ASP A 5 0.26 -9.74 -18.51
CA ASP A 5 0.98 -10.64 -17.60
C ASP A 5 2.41 -10.17 -17.34
N PHE A 6 3.09 -9.66 -18.38
CA PHE A 6 4.43 -9.11 -18.23
C PHE A 6 4.47 -7.88 -17.31
N ALA A 7 3.53 -6.96 -17.47
CA ALA A 7 3.41 -5.80 -16.59
C ALA A 7 3.10 -6.23 -15.14
N GLN A 8 2.21 -7.20 -14.94
CA GLN A 8 1.94 -7.72 -13.59
C GLN A 8 3.17 -8.35 -12.94
N GLN A 9 4.04 -9.03 -13.69
CA GLN A 9 5.30 -9.56 -13.14
C GLN A 9 6.27 -8.46 -12.73
N LEU A 10 6.43 -7.41 -13.54
CA LEU A 10 7.32 -6.28 -13.25
C LEU A 10 6.91 -5.50 -11.98
N PHE A 11 5.60 -5.37 -11.74
CA PHE A 11 5.06 -4.57 -10.64
C PHE A 11 4.56 -5.41 -9.45
N ASN A 12 4.79 -6.72 -9.44
CA ASN A 12 4.47 -7.58 -8.31
C ASN A 12 5.40 -7.27 -7.12
N LEU A 13 4.82 -6.97 -5.96
CA LEU A 13 5.54 -6.65 -4.73
C LEU A 13 5.42 -7.74 -3.65
N ARG A 14 4.99 -8.96 -4.00
CA ARG A 14 5.03 -10.10 -3.07
C ARG A 14 6.43 -10.25 -2.46
N ASP A 15 6.45 -10.61 -1.18
CA ASP A 15 7.64 -10.77 -0.34
C ASP A 15 8.45 -9.49 -0.12
N ARG A 16 7.97 -8.33 -0.57
CA ARG A 16 8.55 -7.02 -0.24
C ARG A 16 7.86 -6.40 0.97
N VAL A 17 8.62 -5.56 1.67
CA VAL A 17 8.11 -4.73 2.77
C VAL A 17 8.20 -3.27 2.32
N ALA A 18 7.12 -2.51 2.49
CA ALA A 18 7.08 -1.08 2.21
C ALA A 18 6.74 -0.31 3.49
N PHE A 19 7.49 0.75 3.78
CA PHE A 19 7.25 1.66 4.90
C PHE A 19 6.75 3.01 4.35
N VAL A 20 5.51 3.38 4.67
CA VAL A 20 4.87 4.58 4.12
C VAL A 20 4.64 5.59 5.24
N THR A 21 5.23 6.78 5.10
CA THR A 21 5.01 7.92 5.99
C THR A 21 3.86 8.79 5.48
N GLY A 22 3.10 9.41 6.39
CA GLY A 22 1.90 10.16 6.03
C GLY A 22 0.77 9.24 5.52
N ALA A 23 0.77 7.99 5.97
CA ALA A 23 -0.14 6.96 5.47
C ALA A 23 -1.59 7.11 5.95
N GLY A 24 -1.88 8.04 6.87
CA GLY A 24 -3.19 8.15 7.49
C GLY A 24 -4.27 8.80 6.62
N SER A 25 -3.92 9.47 5.51
CA SER A 25 -4.92 9.99 4.58
C SER A 25 -4.35 10.30 3.19
N GLY A 26 -5.23 10.57 2.23
CA GLY A 26 -4.87 11.20 0.96
C GLY A 26 -3.88 10.38 0.13
N ILE A 27 -2.80 11.03 -0.33
CA ILE A 27 -1.80 10.38 -1.20
C ILE A 27 -1.09 9.25 -0.47
N GLY A 28 -0.67 9.46 0.78
CA GLY A 28 0.04 8.43 1.53
C GLY A 28 -0.82 7.19 1.79
N GLN A 29 -2.10 7.38 2.13
CA GLN A 29 -3.08 6.29 2.22
C GLN A 29 -3.23 5.56 0.88
N THR A 30 -3.40 6.30 -0.22
CA THR A 30 -3.55 5.71 -1.56
C THR A 30 -2.32 4.88 -1.94
N ILE A 31 -1.12 5.38 -1.64
CA ILE A 31 0.14 4.66 -1.86
C ILE A 31 0.18 3.39 -1.02
N ALA A 32 -0.13 3.47 0.28
CA ALA A 32 -0.14 2.31 1.16
C ALA A 32 -1.08 1.21 0.65
N CYS A 33 -2.32 1.56 0.31
CA CYS A 33 -3.32 0.62 -0.23
C CYS A 33 -2.89 0.04 -1.59
N SER A 34 -2.28 0.85 -2.46
CA SER A 34 -1.82 0.39 -3.77
C SER A 34 -0.65 -0.60 -3.67
N LEU A 35 0.31 -0.32 -2.77
CA LEU A 35 1.44 -1.22 -2.51
C LEU A 35 0.97 -2.54 -1.89
N ALA A 36 0.01 -2.48 -0.96
CA ALA A 36 -0.61 -3.68 -0.39
C ALA A 36 -1.35 -4.49 -1.46
N SER A 37 -2.11 -3.82 -2.34
CA SER A 37 -2.81 -4.44 -3.47
C SER A 37 -1.88 -5.09 -4.48
N ALA A 38 -0.65 -4.57 -4.62
CA ALA A 38 0.42 -5.17 -5.42
C ALA A 38 1.13 -6.34 -4.70
N GLY A 39 0.76 -6.66 -3.45
CA GLY A 39 1.24 -7.81 -2.69
C GLY A 39 2.33 -7.51 -1.65
N ALA A 40 2.68 -6.24 -1.43
CA ALA A 40 3.66 -5.89 -0.41
C ALA A 40 3.06 -6.07 1.00
N ARG A 41 3.93 -6.36 1.99
CA ARG A 41 3.62 -6.12 3.40
C ARG A 41 3.87 -4.65 3.70
N VAL A 42 2.83 -3.91 4.06
CA VAL A 42 2.92 -2.45 4.24
C VAL A 42 2.89 -2.09 5.71
N VAL A 43 3.82 -1.23 6.12
CA VAL A 43 3.82 -0.56 7.42
C VAL A 43 3.37 0.87 7.21
N CYS A 44 2.25 1.23 7.82
CA CYS A 44 1.68 2.57 7.75
C CYS A 44 2.15 3.39 8.95
N PHE A 45 2.71 4.56 8.68
CA PHE A 45 3.15 5.51 9.69
C PHE A 45 2.58 6.90 9.38
N ASP A 46 2.03 7.56 10.37
CA ASP A 46 1.59 8.95 10.30
C ASP A 46 1.85 9.60 11.66
N LEU A 47 2.03 10.92 11.65
CA LEU A 47 2.20 11.70 12.87
C LEU A 47 0.86 11.91 13.58
N ARG A 48 -0.23 11.99 12.80
CA ARG A 48 -1.57 12.23 13.33
C ARG A 48 -2.11 10.97 13.99
N ASP A 49 -2.73 11.18 15.14
CA ASP A 49 -3.52 10.18 15.84
C ASP A 49 -5.00 10.58 15.77
N ASP A 50 -5.54 10.56 14.54
CA ASP A 50 -6.92 10.95 14.20
C ASP A 50 -7.77 9.76 13.69
N GLY A 51 -7.25 8.54 13.82
CA GLY A 51 -7.88 7.32 13.33
C GLY A 51 -7.62 7.00 11.86
N GLY A 52 -6.97 7.89 11.08
CA GLY A 52 -6.70 7.66 9.66
C GLY A 52 -5.83 6.43 9.37
N LEU A 53 -4.89 6.12 10.28
CA LEU A 53 -4.10 4.89 10.19
C LEU A 53 -4.97 3.63 10.38
N ALA A 54 -5.94 3.68 11.30
CA ALA A 54 -6.84 2.55 11.56
C ALA A 54 -7.75 2.30 10.36
N GLU A 55 -8.25 3.36 9.72
CA GLU A 55 -8.99 3.27 8.45
C GLU A 55 -8.13 2.66 7.34
N THR A 56 -6.89 3.12 7.20
CA THR A 56 -5.98 2.68 6.13
C THR A 56 -5.64 1.18 6.21
N VAL A 57 -5.55 0.62 7.42
CA VAL A 57 -5.19 -0.80 7.61
C VAL A 57 -6.40 -1.73 7.74
N GLN A 58 -7.63 -1.22 7.65
CA GLN A 58 -8.82 -2.08 7.70
C GLN A 58 -8.84 -3.04 6.50
N PRO A 59 -8.89 -4.36 6.73
CA PRO A 59 -9.18 -5.30 5.67
C PRO A 59 -10.66 -5.17 5.27
N TYR A 60 -10.91 -5.01 3.97
CA TYR A 60 -12.25 -5.18 3.38
C TYR A 60 -12.62 -6.67 3.33
#